data_AF-A0A1B0DKZ8-F1
#
_entry.id   AF-A0A1B0DKZ8-F1
#
_cell.length_a   1.000
_cell.length_b   1.000
_cell.length_c   1.000
_cell.angle_alpha   90.00
_cell.angle_beta   90.00
_cell.angle_gamma   90.00
#
_symmetry.space_group_name_H-M   'P 1'
#
loop_
_entity.id
_entity.type
_entity.pdbx_description
1 polymer ?
#
loop_
_entity_poly.entity_id
_entity_poly.type
_entity_poly.pdbx_seq_one_letter_code
_entity_poly.pdbx_strand_id
1 'polypeptide(L)'
;MEIADMKKKIAQQLKLLIASDKADVSDKSEEKDRKRANEMKRMADMHNKQSEGCPYFKSNVLKRKFEECVAKAKRLEETLGRQKAVQSMRKGNMSKQDGEQLITWLDHEIEVMISTIDAKVLLDHLMEDRGMATVRLNETKALLMLNPDEVIELEEDLEMRNAQIIHLQQKTMKFNMTSKAKTIPDGFGTLQDAKMGWH
;
A
#
# COMPACT_ATOMS: atom_id res chain seq x y z
N MET A 1 -43.49 69.79 -17.79
CA MET A 1 -43.30 68.33 -17.71
C MET A 1 -44.39 67.78 -16.83
N GLU A 2 -45.39 67.14 -17.44
CA GLU A 2 -46.61 66.72 -16.74
C GLU A 2 -46.34 65.54 -15.80
N ILE A 3 -47.00 65.53 -14.65
CA ILE A 3 -46.85 64.52 -13.60
C ILE A 3 -47.08 63.10 -14.14
N ALA A 4 -47.91 62.96 -15.18
CA ALA A 4 -48.17 61.69 -15.86
C ALA A 4 -46.92 61.11 -16.54
N ASP A 5 -46.09 61.94 -17.18
CA ASP A 5 -44.87 61.50 -17.86
C ASP A 5 -43.81 61.06 -16.85
N MET A 6 -43.69 61.75 -15.71
CA MET A 6 -42.78 61.33 -14.64
C MET A 6 -43.21 59.99 -14.03
N LYS A 7 -44.51 59.79 -13.79
CA LYS A 7 -45.04 58.50 -13.31
C LYS A 7 -44.77 57.36 -14.28
N LYS A 8 -44.93 57.61 -15.59
CA LYS A 8 -44.64 56.62 -16.64
C LYS A 8 -43.15 56.27 -16.69
N LYS A 9 -42.28 57.27 -16.56
CA LYS A 9 -40.82 57.08 -16.54
C LYS A 9 -40.35 56.30 -15.31
N ILE A 10 -40.90 56.60 -14.13
CA ILE A 10 -40.62 55.87 -12.88
C ILE A 10 -41.11 54.41 -12.99
N ALA A 11 -42.32 54.18 -13.49
CA ALA A 11 -42.86 52.83 -13.68
C ALA A 11 -42.00 52.01 -14.66
N GLN A 12 -41.48 52.64 -15.71
CA GLN A 12 -40.60 51.98 -16.67
C GLN A 12 -39.23 51.66 -16.07
N GLN A 13 -38.65 52.56 -15.27
CA GLN A 13 -37.40 52.31 -14.55
C GLN A 13 -37.54 51.18 -13.50
N LEU A 14 -38.64 51.14 -12.75
CA LEU A 14 -38.91 50.07 -11.79
C LEU A 14 -39.06 48.70 -12.48
N LYS A 15 -39.71 48.64 -13.64
CA LYS A 15 -39.81 47.39 -14.41
C LYS A 15 -38.45 46.87 -14.88
N LEU A 16 -37.56 47.78 -15.31
CA LEU A 16 -36.21 47.41 -15.74
C LEU A 16 -35.36 46.91 -14.56
N LEU A 17 -35.48 47.55 -13.39
CA LEU A 17 -34.75 47.13 -12.19
C LEU A 17 -35.18 45.72 -11.74
N ILE A 18 -36.49 45.46 -11.67
CA ILE A 18 -37.04 44.15 -11.30
C ILE A 18 -36.61 43.07 -12.31
N ALA A 19 -36.52 43.39 -13.59
CA ALA A 19 -36.06 42.44 -14.61
C ALA A 19 -34.57 42.11 -14.46
N SER A 20 -33.73 43.11 -14.14
CA SER A 20 -32.30 42.93 -13.88
C SER A 20 -32.07 42.04 -12.66
N ASP A 21 -32.76 42.31 -11.55
CA ASP A 21 -32.61 41.53 -10.31
C ASP A 21 -33.03 40.06 -10.50
N LYS A 22 -34.08 39.81 -11.30
CA LYS A 22 -34.53 38.44 -11.61
C LYS A 22 -33.52 37.69 -12.48
N ALA A 23 -32.89 38.36 -13.44
CA ALA A 23 -31.86 37.75 -14.29
C ALA A 23 -30.62 37.38 -13.47
N ASP A 24 -30.16 38.28 -12.59
CA ASP A 24 -28.99 38.04 -11.74
C ASP A 24 -29.20 36.90 -10.72
N VAL A 25 -30.43 36.74 -10.21
CA VAL A 25 -30.79 35.63 -9.32
C VAL A 25 -30.85 34.30 -10.09
N SER A 26 -31.39 34.29 -11.31
CA SER A 26 -31.43 33.10 -12.17
C SER A 26 -30.02 32.62 -12.52
N ASP A 27 -29.15 33.53 -12.97
CA ASP A 27 -27.78 33.20 -13.36
C ASP A 27 -26.95 32.68 -12.17
N LYS A 28 -27.11 33.29 -10.98
CA LYS A 28 -26.49 32.78 -9.74
C LYS A 28 -27.03 31.42 -9.31
N SER A 29 -28.30 31.11 -9.59
CA SER A 29 -28.90 29.80 -9.32
C SER A 29 -28.36 28.73 -10.28
N GLU A 30 -28.35 29.03 -11.57
CA GLU A 30 -27.87 28.15 -12.64
C GLU A 30 -26.37 27.85 -12.50
N GLU A 31 -25.56 28.84 -12.11
CA GLU A 31 -24.14 28.68 -11.80
C GLU A 31 -23.92 27.70 -10.63
N LYS A 32 -24.73 27.81 -9.56
CA LYS A 32 -24.65 26.92 -8.40
C LYS A 32 -25.07 25.49 -8.75
N ASP A 33 -26.12 25.33 -9.54
CA ASP A 33 -26.60 24.02 -9.95
C ASP A 33 -25.65 23.36 -10.96
N ARG A 34 -25.02 24.14 -11.84
CA ARG A 34 -23.93 23.67 -12.71
C ARG A 34 -22.71 23.20 -11.92
N LYS A 35 -22.33 23.91 -10.85
CA LYS A 35 -21.23 23.50 -9.96
C LYS A 35 -21.54 22.20 -9.24
N ARG A 36 -22.75 22.07 -8.67
CA ARG A 36 -23.21 20.82 -8.03
C ARG A 36 -23.27 19.67 -9.01
N ALA A 37 -23.77 19.89 -10.23
CA ALA A 37 -23.83 18.87 -11.27
C ALA A 37 -22.42 18.40 -11.69
N ASN A 38 -21.45 19.31 -11.83
CA ASN A 38 -20.07 18.95 -12.13
C ASN A 38 -19.39 18.20 -10.98
N GLU A 39 -19.68 18.55 -9.74
CA GLU A 39 -19.14 17.84 -8.57
C GLU A 39 -19.75 16.45 -8.41
N MET A 40 -21.07 16.31 -8.60
CA MET A 40 -21.75 15.02 -8.66
C MET A 40 -21.23 14.17 -9.81
N LYS A 41 -21.01 14.77 -10.99
CA LYS A 41 -20.42 14.07 -12.14
C LYS A 41 -18.99 13.62 -11.84
N ARG A 42 -18.18 14.44 -11.19
CA ARG A 42 -16.81 14.07 -10.79
C ARG A 42 -16.80 12.96 -9.75
N MET A 43 -17.69 13.00 -8.76
CA MET A 43 -17.87 11.94 -7.77
C MET A 43 -18.39 10.65 -8.42
N ALA A 44 -19.33 10.75 -9.35
CA ALA A 44 -19.83 9.63 -10.13
C ALA A 44 -18.75 9.05 -11.05
N ASP A 45 -17.93 9.87 -11.71
CA ASP A 45 -16.81 9.43 -12.55
C ASP A 45 -15.69 8.78 -11.72
N MET A 46 -15.45 9.26 -10.50
CA MET A 46 -14.52 8.63 -9.55
C MET A 46 -15.06 7.28 -9.08
N HIS A 47 -16.34 7.23 -8.71
CA HIS A 47 -17.00 6.00 -8.29
C HIS A 47 -17.10 5.00 -9.44
N ASN A 48 -17.47 5.43 -10.65
CA ASN A 48 -17.47 4.59 -11.85
C ASN A 48 -16.05 4.12 -12.19
N LYS A 49 -15.00 4.93 -12.12
CA LYS A 49 -13.62 4.43 -12.30
C LYS A 49 -13.20 3.41 -11.24
N GLN A 50 -13.84 3.43 -10.07
CA GLN A 50 -13.59 2.52 -8.97
C GLN A 50 -14.45 1.24 -9.08
N SER A 51 -15.68 1.33 -9.59
CA SER A 51 -16.66 0.24 -9.76
C SER A 51 -16.61 -0.41 -11.14
N GLU A 52 -16.58 0.37 -12.22
CA GLU A 52 -16.13 -0.06 -13.55
C GLU A 52 -14.61 -0.18 -13.46
N GLY A 53 -14.16 -1.37 -13.07
CA GLY A 53 -12.75 -1.68 -12.95
C GLY A 53 -12.00 -1.28 -14.21
N CYS A 54 -11.31 -0.14 -14.17
CA CYS A 54 -10.27 0.14 -15.15
C CYS A 54 -9.25 -0.98 -14.97
N PRO A 55 -9.15 -1.94 -15.92
CA PRO A 55 -8.34 -3.14 -15.72
C PRO A 55 -6.88 -2.76 -15.46
N TYR A 56 -6.46 -1.65 -16.07
CA TYR A 56 -5.15 -1.05 -15.89
C TYR A 56 -4.88 -0.54 -14.47
N PHE A 57 -5.85 0.07 -13.78
CA PHE A 57 -5.56 0.57 -12.42
C PHE A 57 -5.46 -0.57 -11.41
N LYS A 58 -6.41 -1.52 -11.44
CA LYS A 58 -6.38 -2.71 -10.55
C LYS A 58 -5.17 -3.61 -10.86
N SER A 59 -4.90 -3.89 -12.14
CA SER A 59 -3.72 -4.65 -12.56
C SER A 59 -2.42 -3.96 -12.14
N ASN A 60 -2.31 -2.63 -12.27
CA ASN A 60 -1.11 -1.91 -11.83
C ASN A 60 -0.92 -1.93 -10.31
N VAL A 61 -2.00 -1.86 -9.52
CA VAL A 61 -1.91 -1.99 -8.06
C VAL A 61 -1.47 -3.39 -7.67
N LEU A 62 -2.08 -4.43 -8.25
CA LEU A 62 -1.71 -5.84 -8.00
C LEU A 62 -0.27 -6.14 -8.45
N LYS A 63 0.09 -5.68 -9.63
CA LYS A 63 1.45 -5.79 -10.18
C LYS A 63 2.47 -5.09 -9.29
N ARG A 64 2.18 -3.87 -8.83
CA ARG A 64 3.05 -3.14 -7.89
C ARG A 64 3.18 -3.86 -6.56
N LYS A 65 2.09 -4.40 -6.01
CA LYS A 65 2.11 -5.23 -4.79
C LYS A 65 2.92 -6.51 -4.98
N PHE A 66 2.81 -7.13 -6.16
CA PHE A 66 3.61 -8.29 -6.53
C PHE A 66 5.10 -7.95 -6.65
N GLU A 67 5.44 -6.87 -7.35
CA GLU A 67 6.80 -6.36 -7.46
C GLU A 67 7.40 -6.01 -6.09
N GLU A 68 6.62 -5.41 -5.19
CA GLU A 68 7.02 -5.14 -3.80
C GLU A 68 7.29 -6.43 -3.01
N CYS A 69 6.45 -7.46 -3.17
CA CYS A 69 6.66 -8.78 -2.55
C CYS A 69 7.93 -9.45 -3.08
N VAL A 70 8.13 -9.44 -4.40
CA VAL A 70 9.33 -9.99 -5.05
C VAL A 70 10.58 -9.24 -4.59
N ALA A 71 10.53 -7.90 -4.50
CA ALA A 71 11.65 -7.10 -4.04
C ALA A 71 12.03 -7.42 -2.58
N LYS A 72 11.04 -7.53 -1.68
CA LYS A 72 11.27 -7.90 -0.28
C LYS A 72 11.79 -9.34 -0.14
N ALA A 73 11.26 -10.28 -0.92
CA ALA A 73 11.73 -11.67 -0.93
C ALA A 73 13.14 -11.82 -1.51
N LYS A 74 13.51 -10.99 -2.50
CA LYS A 74 14.86 -10.93 -3.06
C LYS A 74 15.85 -10.34 -2.05
N ARG A 75 15.48 -9.24 -1.39
CA ARG A 75 16.29 -8.63 -0.32
C ARG A 75 16.58 -9.64 0.80
N LEU A 76 15.57 -10.38 1.25
CA LEU A 76 15.74 -11.45 2.24
C LEU A 76 16.72 -12.54 1.74
N GLU A 77 16.66 -12.92 0.47
CA GLU A 77 17.57 -13.90 -0.11
C GLU A 77 19.01 -13.41 -0.16
N GLU A 78 19.22 -12.17 -0.57
CA GLU A 78 20.54 -11.55 -0.61
C GLU A 78 21.15 -11.47 0.80
N THR A 79 20.37 -11.05 1.80
CA THR A 79 20.84 -10.97 3.19
C THR A 79 21.17 -12.36 3.74
N LEU A 80 20.35 -13.39 3.45
CA LEU A 80 20.65 -14.79 3.82
C LEU A 80 21.89 -15.34 3.09
N GLY A 81 22.10 -14.95 1.83
CA GLY A 81 23.26 -15.33 1.04
C GLY A 81 24.55 -14.74 1.60
N ARG A 82 24.56 -13.44 1.92
CA ARG A 82 25.71 -12.78 2.55
C ARG A 82 25.99 -13.34 3.95
N GLN A 83 24.96 -13.66 4.73
CA GLN A 83 25.11 -14.31 6.03
C GLN A 83 25.86 -15.65 5.93
N LYS A 84 25.52 -16.50 4.95
CA LYS A 84 26.23 -17.77 4.71
C LYS A 84 27.70 -17.54 4.37
N ALA A 85 28.01 -16.51 3.58
CA ALA A 85 29.38 -16.15 3.23
C ALA A 85 30.18 -15.65 4.45
N VAL A 86 29.58 -14.85 5.33
CA VAL A 86 30.23 -14.41 6.57
C VAL A 86 30.43 -15.57 7.54
N GLN A 87 29.47 -16.50 7.64
CA GLN A 87 29.59 -17.70 8.47
C GLN A 87 30.66 -18.69 7.96
N SER A 88 30.82 -18.85 6.64
CA SER A 88 31.87 -19.71 6.09
C SER A 88 33.28 -19.15 6.36
N MET A 89 33.45 -17.83 6.34
CA MET A 89 34.71 -17.15 6.70
C MET A 89 35.09 -17.35 8.18
N ARG A 90 34.11 -17.49 9.09
CA ARG A 90 34.37 -17.78 10.51
C ARG A 90 34.94 -19.17 10.77
N LYS A 91 34.59 -20.18 9.98
CA LYS A 91 35.09 -21.56 10.19
C LYS A 91 36.61 -21.71 9.98
N GLY A 92 37.27 -20.72 9.34
CA GLY A 92 38.71 -20.77 9.05
C GLY A 92 39.63 -20.10 10.06
N ASN A 93 39.16 -19.12 10.86
CA ASN A 93 40.05 -18.20 11.61
C ASN A 93 39.53 -17.88 13.03
N MET A 94 39.15 -18.90 13.81
CA MET A 94 38.58 -18.72 15.15
C MET A 94 39.56 -18.18 16.21
N SER A 95 40.88 -18.14 15.98
CA SER A 95 41.86 -17.81 17.03
C SER A 95 42.29 -16.34 17.10
N LYS A 96 41.83 -15.48 16.19
CA LYS A 96 42.12 -14.04 16.16
C LYS A 96 40.93 -13.28 15.57
N GLN A 97 39.78 -13.32 16.23
CA GLN A 97 38.69 -12.41 15.82
C GLN A 97 39.03 -11.01 16.28
N ASP A 98 39.37 -10.16 15.31
CA ASP A 98 39.43 -8.72 15.46
C ASP A 98 38.01 -8.19 15.79
N GLY A 99 37.91 -7.19 16.67
CA GLY A 99 36.62 -6.64 17.12
C GLY A 99 35.76 -6.15 15.96
N GLU A 100 36.39 -5.67 14.89
CA GLU A 100 35.73 -5.21 13.67
C GLU A 100 35.02 -6.34 12.90
N GLN A 101 35.59 -7.56 12.90
CA GLN A 101 34.95 -8.73 12.28
C GLN A 101 33.73 -9.22 13.07
N LEU A 102 33.76 -9.02 14.39
CA LEU A 102 32.65 -9.36 15.27
C LEU A 102 31.50 -8.35 15.15
N ILE A 103 31.81 -7.05 15.07
CA ILE A 103 30.83 -5.98 14.77
C ILE A 103 30.16 -6.25 13.42
N THR A 104 30.94 -6.51 12.37
CA THR A 104 30.41 -6.81 11.02
C THR A 104 29.46 -8.02 11.02
N TRP A 105 29.76 -9.04 11.83
CA TRP A 105 28.89 -10.20 11.99
C TRP A 105 27.59 -9.87 12.75
N LEU A 106 27.69 -9.11 13.84
CA LEU A 106 26.51 -8.66 14.61
C LEU A 106 25.58 -7.82 13.74
N ASP A 107 26.12 -6.89 12.96
CA ASP A 107 25.34 -6.06 12.02
C ASP A 107 24.60 -6.93 11.01
N HIS A 108 25.27 -7.95 10.44
CA HIS A 108 24.64 -8.90 9.53
C HIS A 108 23.51 -9.68 10.21
N GLU A 109 23.73 -10.15 11.44
CA GLU A 109 22.73 -10.93 12.16
C GLU A 109 21.48 -10.07 12.49
N ILE A 110 21.68 -8.80 12.85
CA ILE A 110 20.61 -7.82 13.04
C ILE A 110 19.87 -7.54 11.74
N GLU A 111 20.57 -7.33 10.62
CA GLU A 111 19.96 -7.09 9.30
C GLU A 111 19.07 -8.27 8.87
N VAL A 112 19.51 -9.51 9.12
CA VAL A 112 18.71 -10.70 8.81
C VAL A 112 17.46 -10.76 9.69
N MET A 113 17.55 -10.43 10.98
CA MET A 113 16.37 -10.38 11.86
C MET A 113 15.35 -9.34 11.40
N ILE A 114 15.80 -8.11 11.10
CA ILE A 114 14.92 -7.04 10.60
C ILE A 114 14.23 -7.49 9.30
N SER A 115 14.99 -8.03 8.35
CA SER A 115 14.46 -8.52 7.08
C SER A 115 13.45 -9.66 7.26
N THR A 116 13.64 -10.50 8.27
CA THR A 116 12.70 -11.57 8.62
C THR A 116 11.42 -11.03 9.23
N ILE A 117 11.52 -10.05 10.14
CA ILE A 117 10.35 -9.38 10.74
C ILE A 117 9.52 -8.73 9.63
N ASP A 118 10.15 -7.98 8.73
CA ASP A 118 9.49 -7.33 7.60
C ASP A 118 8.76 -8.34 6.70
N ALA A 119 9.38 -9.51 6.45
CA ALA A 119 8.77 -10.58 5.67
C ALA A 119 7.56 -11.21 6.38
N LYS A 120 7.60 -11.33 7.72
CA LYS A 120 6.45 -11.82 8.50
C LYS A 120 5.29 -10.83 8.51
N VAL A 121 5.56 -9.54 8.71
CA VAL A 121 4.53 -8.50 8.64
C VAL A 121 3.88 -8.47 7.26
N LEU A 122 4.67 -8.61 6.19
CA LEU A 122 4.13 -8.73 4.84
C LEU A 122 3.26 -9.98 4.67
N LEU A 123 3.67 -11.12 5.24
CA LEU A 123 2.87 -12.34 5.20
C LEU A 123 1.49 -12.14 5.83
N ASP A 124 1.44 -11.48 7.00
CA ASP A 124 0.20 -11.19 7.70
C ASP A 124 -0.74 -10.34 6.84
N HIS A 125 -0.21 -9.28 6.21
CA HIS A 125 -0.98 -8.44 5.27
C HIS A 125 -1.49 -9.23 4.06
N LEU A 126 -0.68 -10.11 3.47
CA LEU A 126 -1.12 -10.96 2.36
C LEU A 126 -2.23 -11.93 2.76
N MET A 127 -2.18 -12.46 3.98
CA MET A 127 -3.22 -13.34 4.52
C MET A 127 -4.53 -12.58 4.77
N GLU A 128 -4.46 -11.35 5.26
CA GLU A 128 -5.61 -10.45 5.43
C GLU A 128 -6.23 -10.08 4.08
N ASP A 129 -5.42 -9.66 3.11
CA ASP A 129 -5.86 -9.32 1.75
C ASP A 129 -6.55 -10.51 1.06
N ARG A 130 -5.99 -11.72 1.22
CA ARG A 130 -6.61 -12.95 0.72
C ARG A 130 -7.97 -13.21 1.38
N GLY A 131 -8.08 -12.98 2.68
CA GLY A 131 -9.35 -13.08 3.41
C GLY A 131 -10.40 -12.13 2.84
N MET A 132 -10.04 -10.87 2.63
CA MET A 132 -10.92 -9.87 2.03
C MET A 132 -11.33 -10.22 0.59
N ALA A 133 -10.40 -10.70 -0.25
CA ALA A 133 -10.71 -11.16 -1.60
C ALA A 133 -11.66 -12.37 -1.61
N THR A 134 -11.49 -13.30 -0.66
CA THR A 134 -12.36 -14.47 -0.50
C THR A 134 -13.79 -14.07 -0.12
N VAL A 135 -13.92 -13.13 0.82
CA VAL A 135 -15.24 -12.59 1.21
C VAL A 135 -15.94 -11.97 0.01
N ARG A 136 -15.25 -11.08 -0.73
CA ARG A 136 -15.80 -10.45 -1.93
C ARG A 136 -16.21 -11.47 -2.99
N LEU A 137 -15.38 -12.47 -3.25
CA LEU A 137 -15.71 -13.55 -4.20
C LEU A 137 -16.99 -14.28 -3.81
N ASN A 138 -17.15 -14.59 -2.53
CA ASN A 138 -18.35 -15.27 -2.03
C ASN A 138 -19.59 -14.37 -2.12
N GLU A 139 -19.46 -13.07 -1.82
CA GLU A 139 -20.54 -12.09 -1.96
C GLU A 139 -20.97 -11.93 -3.42
N THR A 140 -20.02 -11.79 -4.35
CA THR A 140 -20.26 -11.70 -5.80
C THR A 140 -20.89 -12.99 -6.34
N LYS A 141 -20.49 -14.17 -5.84
CA LYS A 141 -21.12 -15.45 -6.21
C LYS A 141 -22.54 -15.61 -5.64
N ALA A 142 -22.82 -15.05 -4.45
CA ALA A 142 -24.12 -15.17 -3.77
C ALA A 142 -25.17 -14.19 -4.31
N LEU A 143 -24.75 -13.00 -4.72
CA LEU A 143 -25.59 -12.08 -5.47
C LEU A 143 -25.74 -12.66 -6.89
N LEU A 144 -26.95 -13.05 -7.28
CA LEU A 144 -27.31 -13.59 -8.62
C LEU A 144 -26.96 -12.66 -9.81
N MET A 145 -26.23 -11.58 -9.59
CA MET A 145 -25.54 -10.80 -10.61
C MET A 145 -24.19 -11.45 -10.91
N LEU A 146 -24.21 -12.61 -11.56
CA LEU A 146 -23.01 -13.22 -12.14
C LEU A 146 -22.45 -12.26 -13.19
N ASN A 147 -21.42 -11.49 -12.83
CA ASN A 147 -20.46 -11.02 -13.80
C ASN A 147 -19.34 -12.07 -13.86
N PRO A 148 -19.32 -12.96 -14.87
CA PRO A 148 -18.34 -14.05 -14.95
C PRO A 148 -16.91 -13.52 -14.95
N ASP A 149 -16.69 -12.35 -15.53
CA ASP A 149 -15.38 -11.72 -15.62
C ASP A 149 -14.87 -11.30 -14.23
N GLU A 150 -15.74 -10.76 -13.37
CA GLU A 150 -15.37 -10.37 -11.99
C GLU A 150 -15.02 -11.58 -11.12
N VAL A 151 -15.69 -12.72 -11.35
CA VAL A 151 -15.41 -13.99 -10.66
C VAL A 151 -14.05 -14.54 -11.08
N ILE A 152 -13.77 -14.58 -12.38
CA ILE A 152 -12.48 -15.03 -12.93
C ILE A 152 -11.34 -14.15 -12.41
N GLU A 153 -11.51 -12.82 -12.43
CA GLU A 153 -10.52 -11.87 -11.91
C GLU A 153 -10.19 -12.10 -10.43
N LEU A 154 -11.22 -12.31 -9.59
CA LEU A 154 -11.03 -12.56 -8.16
C LEU A 154 -10.36 -13.92 -7.90
N GLU A 155 -10.61 -14.92 -8.74
CA GLU A 155 -9.96 -16.23 -8.66
C GLU A 155 -8.48 -16.16 -9.04
N GLU A 156 -8.12 -15.44 -10.12
CA GLU A 156 -6.71 -15.18 -10.50
C GLU A 156 -5.96 -14.41 -9.41
N ASP A 157 -6.60 -13.41 -8.81
CA ASP A 157 -6.01 -12.59 -7.76
C ASP A 157 -5.81 -13.39 -6.45
N LEU A 158 -6.71 -14.34 -6.15
CA LEU A 158 -6.52 -15.29 -5.05
C LEU A 158 -5.38 -16.29 -5.32
N GLU A 159 -5.26 -16.78 -6.55
CA GLU A 159 -4.19 -17.71 -6.93
C GLU A 159 -2.81 -17.05 -6.81
N MET A 160 -2.66 -15.82 -7.32
CA MET A 160 -1.43 -15.05 -7.17
C MET A 160 -1.07 -14.80 -5.71
N ARG A 161 -2.03 -14.39 -4.87
CA ARG A 161 -1.78 -14.18 -3.42
C ARG A 161 -1.41 -15.47 -2.71
N ASN A 162 -2.06 -16.59 -3.05
CA ASN A 162 -1.69 -17.89 -2.49
C ASN A 162 -0.26 -18.30 -2.88
N ALA A 163 0.16 -18.08 -4.13
CA ALA A 163 1.53 -18.35 -4.56
C ALA A 163 2.55 -17.49 -3.80
N GLN A 164 2.26 -16.20 -3.59
CA GLN A 164 3.10 -15.30 -2.80
C GLN A 164 3.20 -15.75 -1.34
N ILE A 165 2.08 -16.11 -0.72
CA ILE A 165 2.01 -16.63 0.65
C ILE A 165 2.89 -17.87 0.80
N ILE A 166 2.74 -18.85 -0.09
CA ILE A 166 3.53 -20.10 -0.06
C ILE A 166 5.02 -19.80 -0.18
N HIS A 167 5.41 -18.95 -1.15
CA HIS A 167 6.81 -18.59 -1.35
C HIS A 167 7.42 -17.88 -0.13
N LEU A 168 6.70 -16.91 0.44
CA LEU A 168 7.17 -16.15 1.60
C LEU A 168 7.22 -17.00 2.87
N GLN A 169 6.24 -17.90 3.06
CA GLN A 169 6.21 -18.89 4.14
C GLN A 169 7.38 -19.86 4.05
N GLN A 170 7.66 -20.44 2.87
CA GLN A 170 8.81 -21.33 2.68
C GLN A 170 10.14 -20.63 3.01
N LYS A 171 10.25 -19.33 2.71
CA LYS A 171 11.47 -18.55 2.95
C LYS A 171 11.65 -18.17 4.42
N THR A 172 10.56 -17.83 5.10
CA THR A 172 10.56 -17.52 6.54
C THR A 172 10.67 -18.77 7.42
N MET A 173 10.10 -19.91 6.99
CA MET A 173 10.19 -21.19 7.72
C MET A 173 11.63 -21.72 7.80
N LYS A 174 12.47 -21.41 6.79
CA LYS A 174 13.91 -21.69 6.81
C LYS A 174 14.68 -20.85 7.84
N PHE A 175 14.09 -19.80 8.39
CA PHE A 175 14.73 -18.89 9.33
C PHE A 175 14.14 -18.99 10.74
N ASN A 176 14.83 -19.71 11.62
CA ASN A 176 14.43 -19.87 13.01
C ASN A 176 14.91 -18.68 13.87
N MET A 177 14.06 -17.65 13.96
CA MET A 177 14.32 -16.44 14.76
C MET A 177 14.68 -16.76 16.23
N THR A 178 14.08 -17.81 16.81
CA THR A 178 14.30 -18.20 18.20
C THR A 178 15.71 -18.74 18.45
N SER A 179 16.29 -19.44 17.46
CA SER A 179 17.70 -19.86 17.54
C SER A 179 18.66 -18.67 17.41
N LYS A 180 18.32 -17.68 16.58
CA LYS A 180 19.20 -16.52 16.33
C LYS A 180 19.19 -15.52 17.48
N ALA A 181 18.02 -15.28 18.08
CA ALA A 181 17.89 -14.47 19.28
C ALA A 181 18.74 -15.00 20.45
N LYS A 182 19.03 -16.31 20.50
CA LYS A 182 19.89 -16.92 21.51
C LYS A 182 21.38 -16.75 21.23
N THR A 183 21.80 -16.76 19.96
CA THR A 183 23.21 -16.69 19.57
C THR A 183 23.79 -15.28 19.55
N ILE A 184 22.95 -14.24 19.52
CA ILE A 184 23.38 -12.83 19.48
C ILE A 184 23.99 -12.38 20.83
N PRO A 185 23.36 -12.63 21.99
CA PRO A 185 23.97 -12.34 23.30
C PRO A 185 25.36 -12.96 23.48
N ASP A 186 25.57 -14.19 23.00
CA ASP A 186 26.87 -14.88 23.06
C ASP A 186 27.95 -14.11 22.27
N GLY A 187 27.58 -13.51 21.14
CA GLY A 187 28.46 -12.65 20.35
C GLY A 187 28.85 -11.35 21.06
N PHE A 188 27.95 -10.77 21.85
CA PHE A 188 28.25 -9.59 22.67
C PHE A 188 29.22 -9.93 23.82
N GLY A 189 29.04 -11.07 24.48
CA GLY A 189 29.99 -11.56 25.49
C GLY A 189 31.39 -11.75 24.91
N THR A 190 31.47 -12.36 23.73
CA THR A 190 32.74 -12.56 23.01
C THR A 190 33.40 -11.22 22.62
N LEU A 191 32.62 -10.17 22.30
CA LEU A 191 33.13 -8.83 21.98
C LEU A 191 33.71 -8.13 23.21
N GLN A 192 33.03 -8.28 24.35
CA GLN A 192 33.47 -7.73 25.62
C GLN A 192 34.76 -8.42 26.08
N ASP A 193 34.84 -9.74 25.99
CA ASP A 193 36.04 -10.52 26.32
C ASP A 193 37.20 -10.18 25.37
N ALA A 194 36.93 -10.07 24.06
CA ALA A 194 37.92 -9.64 23.09
C ALA A 194 38.43 -8.24 23.39
N LYS A 195 37.61 -7.31 23.88
CA LYS A 195 38.03 -5.95 24.26
C LYS A 195 38.84 -5.92 25.55
N MET A 196 38.52 -6.79 26.52
CA MET A 196 39.20 -6.86 27.82
C MET A 196 40.54 -7.61 27.76
N GLY A 197 40.75 -8.48 26.77
CA GLY A 197 42.01 -9.22 26.58
C GLY A 197 43.19 -8.42 25.97
N TRP A 198 43.00 -7.12 25.69
CA TRP A 198 44.06 -6.21 25.20
C TRP A 198 44.70 -5.36 26.32
N HIS A 199 44.56 -5.75 27.59
CA HIS A 199 45.22 -5.13 28.74
C HIS A 199 46.19 -6.09 29.42
#